data_AF-A0A318IBN4-F1
#
_entry.id   AF-A0A318IBN4-F1
#
_cell.length_a   1.000
_cell.length_b   1.000
_cell.length_c   1.000
_cell.angle_alpha   90.00
_cell.angle_beta   90.00
_cell.angle_gamma   90.00
#
_symmetry.space_group_name_H-M   'P 1'
#
loop_
_entity.id
_entity.type
_entity.pdbx_description
1 polymer ?
#
loop_
_entity_poly.entity_id
_entity_poly.type
_entity_poly.pdbx_seq_one_letter_code
_entity_poly.pdbx_strand_id
1 'polypeptide(L)'
;EFGTQERKLMFADHLLKHVPLAARIKKVLNERPGHRAPRVRFEQELEDFLSDEAAEETLDAVIDWGRYGEVFSYNDKTEVFSLEDVES
;
A
#
# COMPACT_ATOMS: atom_id res chain seq x y z
N GLU A 1 -1.98 -12.92 25.37
CA GLU A 1 -2.09 -12.97 23.90
C GLU A 1 -2.34 -11.54 23.42
N PHE A 2 -1.67 -11.07 22.36
CA PHE A 2 -1.92 -9.73 21.83
C PHE A 2 -3.29 -9.67 21.15
N GLY A 3 -3.99 -8.55 21.29
CA GLY A 3 -5.28 -8.34 20.60
C GLY A 3 -5.10 -8.25 19.09
N THR A 4 -6.15 -8.53 18.30
CA THR A 4 -6.10 -8.44 16.84
C THR A 4 -5.61 -7.07 16.35
N GLN A 5 -6.06 -5.98 16.97
CA GLN A 5 -5.63 -4.63 16.59
C GLN A 5 -4.15 -4.39 16.89
N GLU A 6 -3.67 -4.87 18.03
CA GLU A 6 -2.27 -4.74 18.42
C GLU A 6 -1.35 -5.47 17.43
N ARG A 7 -1.76 -6.68 16.97
CA ARG A 7 -1.02 -7.40 15.92
C ARG A 7 -1.00 -6.66 14.60
N LYS A 8 -2.11 -6.04 14.18
CA LYS A 8 -2.17 -5.23 12.95
C LYS A 8 -1.24 -4.02 13.04
N LEU A 9 -1.23 -3.31 14.17
CA LEU A 9 -0.34 -2.16 14.38
C LEU A 9 1.13 -2.57 14.35
N MET A 10 1.50 -3.67 15.00
CA MET A 10 2.86 -4.22 14.92
C MET A 10 3.23 -4.60 13.49
N PHE A 11 2.31 -5.24 12.76
CA PHE A 11 2.53 -5.59 11.36
C PHE A 11 2.71 -4.34 10.48
N ALA A 12 1.90 -3.32 10.66
CA ALA A 12 1.98 -2.06 9.94
C ALA A 12 3.32 -1.35 10.15
N ASP A 13 3.82 -1.31 11.40
CA ASP A 13 5.14 -0.76 11.72
C ASP A 13 6.24 -1.52 10.97
N HIS A 14 6.23 -2.86 11.04
CA HIS A 14 7.23 -3.68 10.34
C HIS A 14 7.12 -3.56 8.82
N LEU A 15 5.90 -3.52 8.26
CA LEU A 15 5.65 -3.36 6.84
C LEU A 15 6.27 -2.05 6.33
N LEU A 16 5.98 -0.93 7.00
CA LEU A 16 6.51 0.38 6.61
C LEU A 16 8.02 0.51 6.81
N LYS A 17 8.60 -0.25 7.74
CA LYS A 17 10.03 -0.19 8.06
C LYS A 17 10.88 -1.08 7.16
N HIS A 18 10.31 -2.18 6.65
CA HIS A 18 11.05 -3.21 5.95
C HIS A 18 10.63 -3.43 4.49
N VAL A 19 9.48 -2.91 4.05
CA VAL A 19 9.01 -3.01 2.66
C VAL A 19 8.98 -1.62 2.02
N PRO A 20 10.00 -1.25 1.23
CA PRO A 20 10.12 0.10 0.66
C PRO A 20 8.94 0.50 -0.22
N LEU A 21 8.33 -0.43 -0.94
CA LEU A 21 7.16 -0.15 -1.79
C LEU A 21 5.95 0.30 -0.96
N ALA A 22 5.67 -0.35 0.17
CA ALA A 22 4.59 0.05 1.07
C ALA A 22 4.83 1.46 1.66
N ALA A 23 6.06 1.73 2.10
CA ALA A 23 6.46 3.04 2.60
C ALA A 23 6.32 4.13 1.52
N ARG A 24 6.71 3.81 0.28
CA ARG A 24 6.59 4.71 -0.87
C ARG A 24 5.14 5.04 -1.18
N ILE A 25 4.25 4.04 -1.25
CA ILE A 25 2.82 4.26 -1.47
C ILE A 25 2.27 5.20 -0.41
N LYS A 26 2.47 4.90 0.88
CA LYS A 26 2.01 5.76 1.98
C LYS A 26 2.56 7.18 1.89
N LYS A 27 3.85 7.35 1.54
CA LYS A 27 4.47 8.67 1.38
C LYS A 27 3.80 9.46 0.24
N VAL A 28 3.60 8.85 -0.92
CA VAL A 28 2.96 9.50 -2.07
C VAL A 28 1.53 9.94 -1.73
N LEU A 29 0.77 9.12 -0.99
CA LEU A 29 -0.58 9.49 -0.58
C LEU A 29 -0.55 10.67 0.41
N ASN A 30 0.35 10.69 1.39
CA ASN A 30 0.48 11.82 2.32
C ASN A 30 0.80 13.15 1.61
N GLU A 31 1.64 13.11 0.57
CA GLU A 31 2.09 14.31 -0.15
C GLU A 31 1.06 14.87 -1.14
N ARG A 32 0.06 14.07 -1.54
CA ARG A 32 -0.94 14.48 -2.54
C ARG A 32 -2.16 15.14 -1.89
N PRO A 33 -2.62 16.28 -2.43
CA PRO A 33 -3.94 16.80 -2.11
C PRO A 33 -5.02 15.74 -2.38
N GLY A 34 -5.83 15.42 -1.37
CA GLY A 34 -6.87 14.39 -1.44
C GLY A 34 -6.39 12.95 -1.21
N HIS A 35 -5.13 12.75 -0.83
CA HIS A 35 -4.58 11.48 -0.37
C HIS A 35 -4.86 10.28 -1.26
N ARG A 36 -4.82 10.47 -2.59
CA ARG A 36 -5.17 9.47 -3.59
C ARG A 36 -4.12 9.35 -4.69
N ALA A 37 -3.89 8.13 -5.16
CA ALA A 37 -3.04 7.86 -6.32
C ALA A 37 -3.53 6.62 -7.10
N PRO A 38 -3.48 6.64 -8.44
CA PRO A 38 -3.86 5.48 -9.25
C PRO A 38 -2.80 4.38 -9.19
N ARG A 39 -3.19 3.11 -9.35
CA ARG A 39 -2.32 1.92 -9.37
C ARG A 39 -1.16 2.07 -10.34
N VAL A 40 -1.48 2.45 -11.58
CA VAL A 40 -0.53 2.61 -12.68
C VAL A 40 0.67 3.51 -12.33
N ARG A 41 0.52 4.45 -11.38
CA ARG A 41 1.62 5.30 -10.93
C ARG A 41 2.75 4.50 -10.30
N PHE A 42 2.44 3.44 -9.55
CA PHE A 42 3.41 2.60 -8.86
C PHE A 42 3.86 1.42 -9.71
N GLU A 43 2.94 0.86 -10.49
CA GLU A 43 3.21 -0.22 -11.44
C GLU A 43 4.27 0.18 -12.47
N GLN A 44 4.15 1.37 -13.08
CA GLN A 44 5.16 1.90 -14.01
C GLN A 44 6.56 2.05 -13.37
N GLU A 45 6.64 2.36 -12.07
CA GLU A 45 7.94 2.44 -11.38
C GLU A 45 8.55 1.06 -11.14
N LEU A 46 7.72 0.02 -11.03
CA LEU A 46 8.17 -1.36 -10.87
C LEU A 46 8.59 -1.96 -12.20
N GLU A 47 7.85 -1.68 -13.27
CA GLU A 47 8.12 -2.11 -14.65
C GLU A 47 9.47 -1.58 -15.18
N ASP A 48 10.02 -0.51 -14.60
CA ASP A 48 11.40 -0.06 -14.87
C ASP A 48 12.46 -1.12 -14.51
N PHE A 49 12.11 -2.10 -13.65
CA PHE A 49 13.03 -3.11 -13.11
C PHE A 49 12.50 -4.54 -13.18
N LEU A 50 11.19 -4.73 -13.35
CA LEU A 50 10.48 -6.00 -13.36
C LEU A 50 9.74 -6.18 -14.68
N SER A 51 9.42 -7.42 -15.05
CA SER A 51 8.42 -7.66 -16.10
C SER A 51 7.04 -7.24 -15.61
N ASP A 52 6.13 -6.92 -16.53
CA ASP A 52 4.75 -6.51 -16.26
C ASP A 52 4.05 -7.45 -15.24
N GLU A 53 4.10 -8.77 -15.48
CA GLU A 53 3.53 -9.79 -14.58
C GLU A 53 4.13 -9.74 -13.17
N ALA A 54 5.45 -9.52 -13.06
CA ALA A 54 6.13 -9.46 -11.77
C ALA A 54 5.87 -8.14 -11.04
N ALA A 55 5.66 -7.05 -11.77
CA ALA A 55 5.25 -5.76 -11.22
C ALA A 55 3.83 -5.86 -10.65
N GLU A 56 2.90 -6.48 -11.39
CA GLU A 56 1.52 -6.73 -10.98
C GLU A 56 1.48 -7.57 -9.69
N GLU A 57 2.13 -8.74 -9.69
CA GLU A 57 2.21 -9.64 -8.52
C GLU A 57 2.82 -8.95 -7.29
N THR A 58 3.87 -8.15 -7.50
CA THR A 58 4.54 -7.42 -6.42
C THR A 58 3.61 -6.37 -5.81
N LEU A 59 2.88 -5.64 -6.65
CA LEU A 59 1.98 -4.60 -6.19
C LEU A 59 0.77 -5.20 -5.47
N ASP A 60 0.24 -6.32 -5.95
CA ASP A 60 -0.86 -7.05 -5.30
C ASP A 60 -0.47 -7.57 -3.92
N ALA A 61 0.72 -8.16 -3.79
CA ALA A 61 1.23 -8.60 -2.49
C ALA A 61 1.32 -7.44 -1.48
N VAL A 62 1.79 -6.27 -1.92
CA VAL A 62 1.86 -5.08 -1.06
C VAL A 62 0.48 -4.50 -0.75
N ILE A 63 -0.47 -4.57 -1.67
CA ILE A 63 -1.87 -4.18 -1.43
C ILE A 63 -2.48 -5.04 -0.32
N ASP A 64 -2.30 -6.37 -0.38
CA ASP A 64 -2.84 -7.29 0.61
C ASP A 64 -2.24 -7.07 2.01
N TRP A 65 -0.92 -6.88 2.09
CA TRP A 65 -0.26 -6.54 3.35
C TRP A 65 -0.68 -5.15 3.86
N GLY A 66 -0.81 -4.17 2.97
CA GLY A 66 -1.28 -2.83 3.30
C GLY A 66 -2.69 -2.82 3.87
N ARG A 67 -3.61 -3.62 3.29
CA ARG A 67 -4.98 -3.83 3.76
C ARG A 67 -5.00 -4.48 5.14
N TYR A 68 -4.21 -5.53 5.35
CA TYR A 68 -4.12 -6.19 6.66
C TYR A 68 -3.60 -5.24 7.76
N GLY A 69 -2.55 -4.50 7.46
CA GLY A 69 -1.94 -3.54 8.37
C GLY A 69 -2.67 -2.20 8.48
N GLU A 70 -3.79 -2.00 7.76
CA GLU A 70 -4.52 -0.72 7.72
C GLU A 70 -3.58 0.46 7.43
N VAL A 71 -2.66 0.29 6.47
CA VAL A 71 -1.65 1.30 6.11
C VAL A 71 -2.18 2.30 5.09
N PHE A 72 -2.97 1.80 4.15
CA PHE A 72 -3.73 2.53 3.13
C PHE A 72 -4.88 1.63 2.68
N SER A 73 -5.84 2.22 1.99
CA SER A 73 -6.91 1.51 1.29
C SER A 73 -6.60 1.39 -0.20
N TYR A 74 -7.19 0.38 -0.83
CA TYR A 74 -7.13 0.16 -2.27
C TYR A 74 -8.50 -0.26 -2.77
N ASN A 75 -9.00 0.40 -3.82
CA ASN A 75 -10.26 0.06 -4.46
C ASN A 75 -10.00 -0.69 -5.77
N ASP A 76 -10.33 -1.98 -5.82
CA ASP A 76 -10.05 -2.84 -6.99
C ASP A 76 -10.84 -2.41 -8.25
N LYS A 77 -11.99 -1.76 -8.08
CA LYS A 77 -12.83 -1.34 -9.23
C LYS A 77 -12.29 -0.09 -9.91
N THR A 78 -11.71 0.82 -9.13
CA THR A 78 -11.19 2.09 -9.63
C THR A 78 -9.68 2.11 -9.74
N GLU A 79 -9.02 1.09 -9.19
CA GLU A 79 -7.56 0.96 -9.11
C GLU A 79 -6.90 2.17 -8.46
N VAL A 80 -7.48 2.61 -7.33
CA VAL A 80 -7.03 3.81 -6.61
C VAL A 80 -6.64 3.45 -5.18
N PHE A 81 -5.45 3.87 -4.80
CA PHE A 81 -4.98 3.92 -3.42
C PHE A 81 -5.53 5.18 -2.72
N SER A 82 -5.88 5.06 -1.43
CA SER A 82 -6.38 6.17 -0.60
C SER A 82 -5.94 6.05 0.87
N LEU A 83 -5.96 7.17 1.62
CA LEU A 83 -5.88 7.14 3.10
C LEU A 83 -7.23 7.36 3.80
N GLU A 84 -8.26 7.78 3.06
CA GLU A 84 -9.54 8.24 3.64
C GLU A 84 -10.28 7.16 4.46
N ASP A 85 -10.22 5.88 4.06
CA ASP A 85 -10.89 4.81 4.82
C ASP A 85 -10.03 4.25 5.98
N VAL A 86 -8.81 4.75 6.15
CA VAL A 86 -7.88 4.37 7.23
C VAL A 86 -7.92 5.39 8.38
N GLU A 87 -8.39 6.61 8.14
CA GLU A 87 -8.53 7.69 9.14
C GLU A 87 -9.96 7.83 9.71
N SER A 88 -10.66 6.73 9.97
CA SER A 88 -11.97 6.72 10.65
C SER A 88 -11.88 6.36 12.13
#